data_AF-A0A359IN82-F1
#
_entry.id   AF-A0A359IN82-F1
#
_cell.length_a   1.000
_cell.length_b   1.000
_cell.length_c   1.000
_cell.angle_alpha   90.00
_cell.angle_beta   90.00
_cell.angle_gamma   90.00
#
_symmetry.space_group_name_H-M   'P 1'
#
loop_
_entity.id
_entity.type
_entity.pdbx_description
1 polymer ?
#
loop_
_entity_poly.entity_id
_entity_poly.type
_entity_poly.pdbx_seq_one_letter_code
_entity_poly.pdbx_strand_id
1 'polypeptide(L)' 'MFKKGDKVCHPMHGAGIIEDIEQKELFGEKQEFYVIHIPLSRMKLMVSKEKAEEVGIRQVQNEKGIEGIM' A
#
# COMPACT_ATOMS: atom_id res chain seq x y z
N MET A 1 -8.22 1.39 -5.84
CA MET A 1 -7.24 2.48 -5.65
C MET A 1 -7.20 2.82 -4.17
N PHE A 2 -6.01 2.93 -3.60
CA PHE A 2 -5.85 3.17 -2.18
C PHE A 2 -5.79 4.68 -1.87
N LYS A 3 -6.09 5.05 -0.62
CA LYS A 3 -6.06 6.43 -0.14
C LYS A 3 -5.13 6.56 1.07
N LYS A 4 -4.71 7.79 1.36
CA LYS A 4 -4.01 8.09 2.61
C LYS A 4 -4.84 7.63 3.80
N GLY A 5 -4.23 6.87 4.69
CA GLY A 5 -4.86 6.23 5.84
C GLY A 5 -5.38 4.81 5.59
N ASP A 6 -5.40 4.32 4.34
CA ASP A 6 -5.76 2.92 4.09
C ASP A 6 -4.72 1.97 4.70
N LYS A 7 -5.24 0.92 5.34
CA LYS A 7 -4.43 -0.19 5.85
C LYS A 7 -4.21 -1.17 4.71
N VAL A 8 -2.96 -1.44 4.41
CA VAL A 8 -2.54 -2.34 3.34
C VAL A 8 -1.63 -3.43 3.90
N CYS A 9 -1.55 -4.57 3.21
CA CYS A 9 -0.67 -5.66 3.59
C CYS A 9 0.26 -6.00 2.42
N HIS A 10 1.56 -6.05 2.70
CA HIS A 10 2.59 -6.44 1.76
C HIS A 10 3.03 -7.89 2.07
N PRO A 11 3.06 -8.80 1.09
CA PRO A 11 3.32 -10.23 1.32
C PRO A 11 4.66 -10.50 2.00
N MET A 12 5.70 -9.71 1.69
CA MET A 12 7.05 -9.86 2.28
C MET A 12 7.28 -9.06 3.56
N HIS A 13 6.50 -8.00 3.82
CA HIS A 13 6.81 -7.03 4.89
C HIS A 13 5.69 -6.85 5.93
N GLY A 14 4.52 -7.47 5.69
CA GLY A 14 3.38 -7.43 6.58
C GLY A 14 2.50 -6.20 6.41
N ALA A 15 1.72 -5.90 7.46
CA ALA A 15 0.75 -4.82 7.45
C ALA A 15 1.42 -3.44 7.56
N GLY A 16 0.97 -2.52 6.71
CA GLY A 16 1.37 -1.12 6.69
C GLY A 16 0.18 -0.21 6.47
N ILE A 17 0.44 1.09 6.52
CA ILE A 17 -0.57 2.13 6.33
C ILE A 17 -0.06 3.07 5.26
N ILE A 18 -0.92 3.47 4.33
CA ILE A 18 -0.56 4.51 3.37
C ILE A 18 -0.47 5.84 4.12
N GLU A 19 0.77 6.30 4.28
CA GLU A 19 1.08 7.57 4.91
C GLU A 19 0.83 8.72 3.93
N ASP A 20 1.15 8.53 2.66
CA ASP A 20 0.99 9.56 1.64
C ASP A 20 0.94 9.01 0.20
N ILE A 21 0.57 9.86 -0.77
CA ILE A 21 0.51 9.52 -2.20
C ILE A 21 1.21 10.64 -2.96
N GLU A 22 2.41 10.34 -3.41
CA GLU A 22 3.29 11.31 -4.05
C GLU A 22 3.25 11.15 -5.56
N GLN A 23 3.08 12.25 -6.29
CA GLN A 23 3.19 12.25 -7.74
C GLN A 23 4.56 12.78 -8.16
N LYS A 24 5.33 11.96 -8.87
CA LYS A 24 6.66 12.33 -9.39
C LYS A 24 6.69 12.25 -10.90
N GLU A 25 7.35 13.21 -11.51
CA GLU A 25 7.68 13.17 -12.93
C GLU A 25 9.03 12.48 -13.11
N LEU A 26 9.02 11.33 -13.75
CA LEU A 26 10.21 10.54 -14.06
C LEU A 26 10.28 10.38 -15.58
N PHE A 27 11.39 10.77 -16.18
CA PHE A 27 11.59 10.68 -17.64
C PHE A 27 10.51 11.41 -18.49
N GLY A 28 9.90 12.46 -17.95
CA GLY A 28 8.82 13.22 -18.61
C GLY A 28 7.43 12.60 -18.43
N GLU A 29 7.31 11.48 -17.71
CA GLU A 29 6.06 10.81 -17.41
C GLU A 29 5.68 11.02 -15.95
N LYS A 30 4.42 11.37 -15.70
CA LYS A 30 3.88 11.56 -14.35
C LYS A 30 3.49 10.21 -13.77
N GLN A 31 4.25 9.73 -12.80
CA GLN A 31 3.97 8.51 -12.06
C GLN A 31 3.55 8.82 -10.62
N GLU A 32 2.49 8.14 -10.16
CA GLU A 32 2.03 8.22 -8.78
C GLU A 32 2.65 7.09 -7.95
N PHE A 33 3.03 7.39 -6.72
CA PHE A 33 3.67 6.47 -5.79
C PHE A 33 2.93 6.49 -4.46
N TYR A 34 2.60 5.30 -3.96
CA TYR A 34 2.09 5.13 -2.60
C TYR A 34 3.25 5.06 -1.60
N VAL A 35 3.21 5.91 -0.58
CA VAL A 35 4.13 5.89 0.55
C VAL A 35 3.49 5.07 1.67
N ILE A 36 3.99 3.87 1.89
CA ILE A 36 3.48 2.91 2.88
C ILE A 36 4.42 2.89 4.08
N HIS A 37 3.90 3.24 5.25
CA HIS A 37 4.61 3.12 6.50
C HIS A 37 4.32 1.76 7.16
N ILE A 38 5.36 0.98 7.41
CA ILE A 38 5.28 -0.29 8.15
C ILE A 38 5.78 -0.05 9.57
N PRO A 39 4.87 0.09 10.56
CA PRO A 39 5.25 0.43 11.93
C PRO A 39 6.07 -0.67 12.59
N LEU A 40 5.80 -1.94 12.24
CA LEU A 40 6.49 -3.11 12.81
C LEU A 40 7.99 -3.10 12.51
N SER A 41 8.36 -2.74 11.27
CA SER A 41 9.75 -2.72 10.80
C SER A 41 10.36 -1.31 10.83
N ARG A 42 9.60 -0.28 11.22
CA ARG A 42 9.97 1.15 11.14
C ARG A 42 10.49 1.56 9.75
N MET A 43 9.98 0.92 8.70
CA MET A 43 10.38 1.17 7.31
C MET A 43 9.27 1.90 6.55
N LYS A 44 9.67 2.66 5.52
CA LYS A 44 8.75 3.25 4.54
C LYS A 44 9.02 2.62 3.18
N LEU A 45 7.98 2.13 2.53
CA LEU A 45 8.01 1.61 1.17
C LEU A 45 7.37 2.64 0.24
N MET A 46 7.99 2.83 -0.92
CA MET A 46 7.45 3.66 -1.99
C MET A 46 7.14 2.75 -3.17
N VAL A 47 5.86 2.62 -3.50
CA VAL A 47 5.41 1.66 -4.52
C VAL A 47 4.66 2.42 -5.60
N SER A 48 5.12 2.30 -6.84
CA SER A 48 4.43 2.88 -8.00
C SER A 48 3.01 2.34 -8.06
N LYS A 49 2.04 3.22 -8.29
CA LYS A 49 0.62 2.89 -8.38
C LYS A 49 0.34 1.79 -9.40
N GLU A 50 1.09 1.80 -10.49
CA GLU A 50 1.06 0.82 -11.58
C GLU A 50 1.51 -0.57 -11.14
N LYS A 51 2.47 -0.65 -10.22
CA LYS A 51 3.04 -1.90 -9.71
C LYS A 51 2.40 -2.36 -8.41
N ALA A 52 1.50 -1.57 -7.81
CA ALA A 52 0.90 -1.90 -6.52
C ALA A 52 0.13 -3.23 -6.56
N GLU A 53 -0.56 -3.52 -7.68
CA GLU A 53 -1.23 -4.81 -7.89
C GLU A 53 -0.25 -5.95 -8.15
N GLU A 54 0.81 -5.71 -8.94
CA GLU A 54 1.85 -6.71 -9.27
C GLU A 54 2.67 -7.11 -8.04
N VAL A 55 3.00 -6.16 -7.18
CA VAL A 55 3.72 -6.37 -5.91
C VAL A 55 2.84 -7.10 -4.87
N GLY A 56 1.54 -7.24 -5.14
CA GLY A 56 0.62 -7.98 -4.27
C GLY A 56 0.16 -7.18 -3.06
N ILE A 57 0.14 -5.85 -3.14
CA ILE A 57 -0.38 -5.02 -2.06
C ILE A 57 -1.90 -5.17 -2.02
N ARG A 58 -2.41 -5.66 -0.89
CA ARG A 58 -3.85 -5.87 -0.68
C ARG A 58 -4.37 -4.94 0.40
N GLN A 59 -5.61 -4.47 0.23
CA GLN A 59 -6.29 -3.74 1.28
C GLN A 59 -6.64 -4.71 2.42
N VAL A 60 -6.34 -4.33 3.65
CA VAL A 60 -6.82 -5.08 4.81
C VAL A 60 -8.30 -4.77 4.96
N GLN A 61 -9.16 -5.74 4.65
CA GLN A 61 -10.59 -5.59 4.92
C GLN A 61 -10.78 -5.44 6.43
N ASN A 62 -11.53 -4.40 6.84
CA ASN A 62 -11.97 -4.26 8.23
C ASN A 62 -12.74 -5.52 8.66
N GLU A 63 -12.79 -5.77 9.97
CA GLU A 63 -13.30 -6.96 10.69
C GLU A 63 -14.71 -7.48 10.29
N LYS A 64 -15.41 -6.85 9.34
CA LYS A 64 -16.65 -7.35 8.74
C LYS A 64 -16.47 -8.45 7.67
N GLY A 65 -15.23 -8.76 7.25
CA GLY A 65 -14.96 -9.76 6.20
C GLY A 65 -14.57 -11.16 6.69
N ILE A 66 -14.45 -11.37 8.00
CA ILE A 66 -14.01 -12.63 8.62
C ILE A 66 -15.16 -13.60 8.94
N GLU A 67 -16.38 -13.32 8.48
CA GLU A 67 -17.57 -14.17 8.70
C GLU A 67 -17.66 -15.40 7.78
N GLY A 68 -16.62 -15.74 7.01
CA GLY A 68 -16.65 -16.80 5.99
C GLY A 68 -15.62 -17.93 6.14
N ILE A 69 -14.86 -17.97 7.24
CA ILE A 69 -13.89 -19.02 7.54
C ILE A 69 -14.10 -19.49 8.97
N MET A 70 -15.16 -20.27 9.16
CA MET A 70 -15.45 -21.11 10.33
C MET A 70 -15.90 -22.48 9.83
#